data_AF-A0A7C5I8L2-F1
#
_entry.id   AF-A0A7C5I8L2-F1
#
_cell.length_a   1.000
_cell.length_b   1.000
_cell.length_c   1.000
_cell.angle_alpha   90.00
_cell.angle_beta   90.00
_cell.angle_gamma   90.00
#
_symmetry.space_group_name_H-M   'P 1'
#
loop_
_entity.id
_entity.type
_entity.pdbx_description
1 polymer ?
#
loop_
_entity_poly.entity_id
_entity_poly.type
_entity_poly.pdbx_seq_one_letter_code
_entity_poly.pdbx_strand_id
1 'polypeptide(L)'
;MAADTPMLTDSGWSKGWRILLALAALSWTACVVGYLTNPVQFHASYLVGFSYFLTIALGAAFFVLLQHLTGAVWSIPLRRLMETAMASLPVAPLLFIPVVAGLPTLYEWARPEFHQLGPDFRFKMIFFSPPFFLARSAVYFLVWGVIAVNLYRISLAQDRDGGLEP
;
A
#
# COMPACT_ATOMS: atom_id res chain seq x y z
N MET A 1 -21.07 6.07 -37.55
CA MET A 1 -19.83 5.29 -37.34
C MET A 1 -19.52 5.37 -35.86
N ALA A 2 -20.19 4.56 -35.04
CA ALA A 2 -19.92 4.51 -33.61
C ALA A 2 -18.56 3.84 -33.45
N ALA A 3 -17.57 4.60 -33.03
CA ALA A 3 -16.23 4.08 -32.84
C ALA A 3 -16.28 2.95 -31.80
N ASP A 4 -15.83 1.76 -32.20
CA ASP A 4 -15.51 0.62 -31.35
C ASP A 4 -14.47 1.06 -30.32
N THR A 5 -14.93 1.72 -29.27
CA THR A 5 -14.12 2.00 -28.11
C THR A 5 -14.02 0.68 -27.36
N PRO A 6 -12.81 0.17 -27.06
CA PRO A 6 -12.62 -1.10 -26.34
C PRO A 6 -12.97 -0.96 -24.85
N MET A 7 -14.03 -0.21 -24.53
CA MET A 7 -14.56 -0.10 -23.18
C MET A 7 -15.44 -1.31 -22.90
N LEU A 8 -15.23 -1.92 -21.72
CA LEU A 8 -16.08 -3.00 -21.25
C LEU A 8 -17.53 -2.52 -21.23
N THR A 9 -18.45 -3.31 -21.79
CA THR A 9 -19.89 -3.05 -21.68
C THR A 9 -20.29 -2.98 -20.20
N ASP A 10 -21.34 -2.21 -19.88
CA ASP A 10 -21.81 -2.04 -18.49
C ASP A 10 -22.11 -3.39 -17.79
N SER A 11 -22.58 -4.39 -18.55
CA SER A 11 -22.79 -5.75 -18.06
C SER A 11 -21.47 -6.49 -17.77
N GLY A 12 -20.43 -6.27 -18.58
CA GLY A 12 -19.10 -6.82 -18.34
C GLY A 12 -18.43 -6.21 -17.11
N TRP A 13 -18.52 -4.88 -16.96
CA TRP A 13 -17.99 -4.15 -15.81
C TRP A 13 -18.63 -4.61 -14.48
N SER A 14 -19.95 -4.68 -14.43
CA SER A 14 -20.69 -5.11 -13.23
C SER A 14 -20.40 -6.57 -12.83
N LYS A 15 -20.24 -7.48 -13.81
CA LYS A 15 -19.81 -8.86 -13.55
C LYS A 15 -18.39 -8.90 -12.96
N GLY A 16 -17.46 -8.16 -13.55
CA GLY A 16 -16.08 -8.07 -13.06
C GLY A 16 -16.02 -7.60 -11.61
N TRP A 17 -16.74 -6.52 -11.28
CA TRP A 17 -16.78 -6.00 -9.91
C TRP A 17 -17.33 -7.02 -8.90
N ARG A 18 -18.40 -7.76 -9.25
CA ARG A 18 -18.96 -8.80 -8.38
C ARG A 18 -17.97 -9.94 -8.13
N ILE A 19 -17.19 -10.33 -9.14
CA ILE A 19 -16.13 -11.34 -8.99
C ILE A 19 -15.03 -10.82 -8.06
N LEU A 20 -14.57 -9.57 -8.23
CA LEU A 20 -13.56 -8.96 -7.36
C LEU A 20 -14.04 -8.89 -5.90
N LEU A 21 -15.30 -8.51 -5.67
CA LEU A 21 -15.89 -8.50 -4.33
C LEU A 21 -15.97 -9.90 -3.73
N ALA A 22 -16.34 -10.92 -4.51
CA ALA A 22 -16.39 -12.30 -4.03
C ALA A 22 -14.99 -12.81 -3.65
N LEU A 23 -13.96 -12.53 -4.46
CA LEU A 23 -12.57 -12.85 -4.16
C LEU A 23 -12.06 -12.11 -2.93
N ALA A 24 -12.40 -10.83 -2.78
CA ALA A 24 -12.05 -10.04 -1.61
C ALA A 24 -12.70 -10.64 -0.35
N ALA A 25 -14.00 -10.95 -0.38
CA ALA A 25 -14.70 -11.58 0.73
C ALA A 25 -14.09 -12.93 1.10
N LEU A 26 -13.81 -13.78 0.10
CA LEU A 26 -13.12 -15.06 0.31
C LEU A 26 -11.75 -14.88 0.96
N SER A 27 -10.96 -13.93 0.47
CA SER A 27 -9.62 -13.64 1.03
C SER A 27 -9.72 -13.18 2.48
N TRP A 28 -10.65 -12.30 2.81
CA TRP A 28 -10.88 -11.85 4.19
C TRP A 28 -11.33 -12.99 5.10
N THR A 29 -12.23 -13.87 4.64
CA THR A 29 -12.62 -15.05 5.43
C THR A 29 -11.44 -15.99 5.67
N ALA A 30 -10.57 -16.20 4.69
CA ALA A 30 -9.37 -17.00 4.86
C ALA A 30 -8.39 -16.37 5.86
N CYS A 31 -8.24 -15.03 5.86
CA CYS A 31 -7.46 -14.32 6.86
C CYS A 31 -8.01 -14.52 8.27
N VAL A 32 -9.33 -14.42 8.47
CA VAL A 32 -9.98 -14.63 9.77
C VAL A 32 -9.77 -16.07 10.25
N VAL A 33 -10.00 -17.06 9.39
CA VAL A 33 -9.78 -18.49 9.74
C VAL A 33 -8.31 -18.73 10.06
N GLY A 34 -7.38 -18.16 9.28
CA GLY A 34 -5.94 -18.27 9.52
C GLY A 34 -5.54 -17.71 10.89
N TYR A 35 -6.07 -16.54 11.25
CA TYR A 35 -5.82 -15.93 12.56
C TYR A 35 -6.32 -16.80 13.73
N LEU A 36 -7.51 -17.39 13.59
CA LEU A 36 -8.12 -18.24 14.63
C LEU A 36 -7.45 -19.62 14.77
N THR A 37 -6.83 -20.14 13.70
CA THR A 37 -6.24 -21.49 13.68
C THR A 37 -4.75 -21.51 14.01
N ASN A 38 -3.98 -20.57 13.44
CA ASN A 38 -2.55 -20.43 13.72
C ASN A 38 -2.13 -18.96 13.61
N PRO A 39 -2.19 -18.20 14.72
CA PRO A 39 -1.91 -16.76 14.72
C PRO A 39 -0.47 -16.45 14.32
N VAL A 40 0.49 -17.32 14.66
CA VAL A 40 1.92 -17.13 14.33
C VAL A 40 2.13 -17.18 12.82
N GLN A 41 1.61 -18.22 12.16
CA GLN A 41 1.71 -18.35 10.70
C GLN A 41 0.91 -17.25 9.98
N PHE A 42 -0.24 -16.87 10.53
CA PHE A 42 -1.06 -15.78 10.00
C PHE A 42 -0.27 -14.48 9.92
N HIS A 43 0.33 -14.02 11.02
CA HIS A 43 1.06 -12.75 11.03
C HIS A 43 2.23 -12.75 10.04
N ALA A 44 3.01 -13.84 9.99
CA ALA A 44 4.12 -13.97 9.06
C ALA A 44 3.67 -13.92 7.59
N SER A 45 2.63 -14.68 7.24
CA SER A 45 2.08 -14.70 5.88
C SER A 45 1.44 -13.37 5.50
N TYR A 46 0.74 -12.73 6.44
CA TYR A 46 0.13 -11.42 6.27
C TYR A 46 1.19 -10.35 6.00
N LEU A 47 2.30 -10.36 6.75
CA LEU A 47 3.41 -9.42 6.55
C LEU A 47 4.00 -9.54 5.14
N VAL A 48 4.14 -10.75 4.61
CA VAL A 48 4.61 -10.97 3.23
C VAL A 48 3.64 -10.37 2.22
N GLY A 49 2.34 -10.67 2.35
CA GLY A 49 1.31 -10.10 1.46
C GLY A 49 1.25 -8.58 1.53
N PHE A 50 1.24 -8.02 2.74
CA PHE A 50 1.28 -6.59 2.98
C PHE A 50 2.51 -5.94 2.32
N SER A 51 3.70 -6.49 2.55
CA SER A 51 4.95 -5.96 1.99
C SER A 51 4.97 -6.03 0.46
N TYR A 52 4.42 -7.10 -0.12
CA TYR A 52 4.29 -7.25 -1.56
C TYR A 52 3.45 -6.14 -2.19
N PHE A 53 2.23 -5.91 -1.68
CA PHE A 53 1.37 -4.86 -2.23
C PHE A 53 1.89 -3.45 -1.90
N LEU A 54 2.49 -3.25 -0.73
CA LEU A 54 3.11 -1.97 -0.36
C LEU A 54 4.25 -1.61 -1.30
N THR A 55 5.11 -2.56 -1.67
CA THR A 55 6.23 -2.28 -2.60
C THR A 55 5.75 -1.95 -4.01
N ILE A 56 4.67 -2.58 -4.49
CA ILE A 56 4.02 -2.20 -5.76
C ILE A 56 3.51 -0.75 -5.69
N ALA A 57 2.79 -0.39 -4.62
CA ALA A 57 2.23 0.95 -4.47
C ALA A 57 3.34 2.03 -4.37
N LEU A 58 4.41 1.76 -3.63
CA LEU A 58 5.57 2.64 -3.53
C LEU A 58 6.37 2.74 -4.84
N GLY A 59 6.53 1.62 -5.55
CA GLY A 59 7.14 1.61 -6.88
C GLY A 59 6.36 2.44 -7.88
N ALA A 60 5.03 2.37 -7.83
CA ALA A 60 4.14 3.20 -8.63
C ALA A 60 4.27 4.68 -8.27
N ALA A 61 4.32 5.03 -6.97
CA ALA A 61 4.53 6.40 -6.51
C ALA A 61 5.87 6.97 -7.00
N PHE A 62 6.94 6.18 -6.87
CA PHE A 62 8.27 6.54 -7.39
C PHE A 62 8.23 6.77 -8.91
N PHE A 63 7.58 5.88 -9.66
CA PHE A 63 7.45 6.03 -11.10
C PHE A 63 6.71 7.32 -11.48
N VAL A 64 5.58 7.62 -10.83
CA VAL A 64 4.80 8.86 -11.07
C VAL A 64 5.66 10.10 -10.79
N LEU A 65 6.35 10.14 -9.64
CA LEU A 65 7.26 11.24 -9.30
C LEU A 65 8.36 11.43 -10.35
N LEU A 66 8.98 10.34 -10.81
CA LEU A 66 10.03 10.38 -11.83
C LEU A 66 9.50 10.93 -13.16
N GLN A 67 8.29 10.56 -13.56
CA GLN A 67 7.65 11.05 -14.79
C GLN A 67 7.37 12.56 -14.72
N HIS A 68 6.92 13.06 -13.58
CA HIS A 68 6.75 14.51 -13.37
C HIS A 68 8.09 15.26 -13.33
N LEU A 69 9.11 14.68 -12.69
CA LEU A 69 10.42 15.32 -12.57
C LEU A 69 11.15 15.44 -13.92
N THR A 70 11.03 14.43 -14.77
CA THR A 70 11.74 14.36 -16.06
C THR A 70 10.96 14.95 -17.23
N GLY A 71 9.68 15.29 -17.04
CA GLY A 71 8.83 15.75 -18.14
C GLY A 71 8.60 14.68 -19.22
N ALA A 72 8.69 13.40 -18.86
CA ALA A 72 8.66 12.31 -19.83
C ALA A 72 7.24 12.09 -20.41
N VAL A 73 7.17 12.13 -21.74
CA VAL A 73 5.92 12.11 -22.53
C VAL A 73 5.58 10.70 -23.07
N TRP A 74 6.57 9.81 -23.14
CA TRP A 74 6.44 8.49 -23.76
C TRP A 74 5.62 7.48 -22.93
N SER A 75 5.35 7.78 -21.66
CA SER A 75 4.73 6.85 -20.70
C SER A 75 3.32 7.27 -20.25
N ILE A 76 2.66 8.19 -20.96
CA ILE A 76 1.37 8.78 -20.55
C ILE A 76 0.33 7.70 -20.16
N PRO A 77 0.11 6.62 -20.93
CA PRO A 77 -0.85 5.58 -20.53
C PRO A 77 -0.42 4.83 -19.26
N LEU A 78 0.88 4.57 -19.12
CA LEU A 78 1.45 3.88 -17.96
C LEU A 78 1.37 4.75 -16.70
N ARG A 79 1.48 6.07 -16.85
CA ARG A 79 1.34 7.03 -15.74
C ARG A 79 -0.02 6.90 -15.06
N ARG A 80 -1.12 6.85 -15.81
CA ARG A 80 -2.48 6.70 -15.24
C ARG A 80 -2.65 5.37 -14.47
N LEU A 81 -2.08 4.29 -14.99
CA LEU A 81 -2.08 3.00 -14.29
C LEU A 81 -1.31 3.09 -12.96
N MET A 82 -0.12 3.70 -12.99
CA MET A 82 0.70 3.88 -11.80
C MET A 82 0.08 4.86 -10.80
N GLU A 83 -0.57 5.93 -11.25
CA GLU A 83 -1.34 6.84 -10.38
C GLU A 83 -2.46 6.10 -9.65
N THR A 84 -3.17 5.20 -10.34
CA THR A 84 -4.21 4.38 -9.74
C THR A 84 -3.64 3.41 -8.69
N ALA A 85 -2.49 2.79 -8.96
CA ALA A 85 -1.82 1.93 -7.99
C ALA A 85 -1.29 2.71 -6.78
N MET A 86 -0.68 3.88 -7.01
CA MET A 86 -0.20 4.81 -5.97
C MET A 86 -1.35 5.29 -5.07
N ALA A 87 -2.54 5.52 -5.63
CA ALA A 87 -3.72 5.99 -4.88
C ALA A 87 -4.19 5.02 -3.79
N SER A 88 -3.65 3.80 -3.73
CA SER A 88 -3.88 2.85 -2.63
C SER A 88 -3.07 3.16 -1.35
N LEU A 89 -1.99 3.96 -1.43
CA LEU A 89 -1.11 4.26 -0.29
C LEU A 89 -1.83 4.85 0.94
N PRO A 90 -2.84 5.74 0.82
CA PRO A 90 -3.59 6.23 1.98
C PRO A 90 -4.35 5.14 2.77
N VAL A 91 -4.60 3.98 2.15
CA VAL A 91 -5.26 2.83 2.80
C VAL A 91 -4.25 1.92 3.52
N ALA A 92 -2.95 2.03 3.19
CA ALA A 92 -1.90 1.19 3.78
C ALA A 92 -1.83 1.22 5.33
N PRO A 93 -2.02 2.36 6.04
CA PRO A 93 -2.08 2.39 7.50
C PRO A 93 -3.12 1.45 8.11
N LEU A 94 -4.29 1.38 7.49
CA LEU A 94 -5.38 0.54 7.95
C LEU A 94 -5.01 -0.95 7.79
N LEU A 95 -4.40 -1.29 6.66
CA LEU A 95 -3.90 -2.64 6.39
C LEU A 95 -2.64 -2.99 7.20
N PHE A 96 -2.00 -2.03 7.84
CA PHE A 96 -0.85 -2.28 8.72
C PHE A 96 -1.27 -2.77 10.12
N ILE A 97 -2.55 -2.64 10.50
CA ILE A 97 -3.05 -3.01 11.83
C ILE A 97 -2.71 -4.47 12.23
N PRO A 98 -2.91 -5.50 11.37
CA PRO A 98 -2.57 -6.87 11.75
C PRO A 98 -1.05 -7.10 11.93
N VAL A 99 -0.21 -6.28 11.31
CA VAL A 99 1.25 -6.31 11.54
C VAL A 99 1.58 -5.78 12.93
N VAL A 100 0.95 -4.66 13.33
CA VAL A 100 1.12 -4.08 14.68
C VAL A 100 0.58 -5.00 15.76
N ALA A 101 -0.56 -5.64 15.54
CA ALA A 101 -1.14 -6.58 16.49
C ALA A 101 -0.23 -7.81 16.74
N GLY A 102 0.54 -8.22 15.73
CA GLY A 102 1.47 -9.35 15.81
C GLY A 102 2.92 -8.97 16.09
N LEU A 103 3.21 -7.75 16.55
CA LEU A 103 4.59 -7.22 16.61
C LEU A 103 5.56 -8.13 17.38
N PRO A 104 5.27 -8.64 18.60
CA PRO A 104 6.17 -9.53 19.34
C PRO A 104 6.33 -10.93 18.71
N THR A 105 5.33 -11.34 17.92
CA THR A 105 5.34 -12.61 17.18
C THR A 105 6.23 -12.49 15.94
N LEU A 106 6.15 -11.37 15.24
CA LEU A 106 6.89 -11.09 14.00
C LEU A 106 8.34 -10.70 14.23
N TYR A 107 8.61 -9.95 15.30
CA TYR A 107 9.91 -9.34 15.53
C TYR A 107 10.46 -9.74 16.89
N GLU A 108 11.62 -10.39 16.90
CA GLU A 108 12.28 -10.83 18.13
C GLU A 108 12.61 -9.65 19.05
N TRP A 109 13.01 -8.51 18.48
CA TRP A 109 13.31 -7.29 19.24
C TRP A 109 12.10 -6.67 19.94
N ALA A 110 10.88 -7.01 19.51
CA ALA A 110 9.66 -6.54 20.14
C ALA A 110 9.26 -7.39 21.36
N ARG A 111 9.96 -8.51 21.62
CA ARG A 111 9.72 -9.35 22.79
C ARG A 111 10.32 -8.71 24.04
N PRO A 112 9.63 -8.75 25.20
CA PRO A 112 10.15 -8.19 26.46
C PRO A 112 11.50 -8.78 26.88
N GLU A 113 11.73 -10.05 26.56
CA GLU A 113 12.93 -10.82 26.91
C GLU A 113 14.19 -10.39 26.14
N PHE A 114 14.02 -9.82 24.93
CA PHE A 114 15.14 -9.48 24.05
C PHE A 114 16.07 -8.42 24.63
N HIS A 115 15.55 -7.54 25.49
CA HIS A 115 16.30 -6.43 26.08
C HIS A 115 17.22 -6.85 27.25
N GLN A 116 17.21 -8.14 27.63
CA GLN A 116 18.02 -8.67 28.74
C GLN A 116 19.39 -9.21 28.27
N LEU A 117 19.69 -9.20 26.96
CA LEU A 117 20.82 -9.92 26.35
C LEU A 117 22.16 -9.15 26.27
N GLY A 118 22.30 -7.94 26.81
CA GLY A 118 23.63 -7.35 27.07
C GLY A 118 23.79 -5.82 26.86
N PRO A 119 24.90 -5.24 27.34
CA PRO A 119 25.11 -3.79 27.48
C PRO A 119 25.43 -2.99 26.18
N ASP A 120 25.73 -3.64 25.05
CA ASP A 120 26.32 -2.98 23.86
C ASP A 120 25.35 -2.32 22.85
N PHE A 121 24.08 -2.09 23.23
CA PHE A 121 23.02 -1.78 22.25
C PHE A 121 22.27 -0.46 22.48
N ARG A 122 22.74 0.51 23.26
CA ARG A 122 21.94 1.71 23.64
C ARG A 122 21.26 2.45 22.46
N PHE A 123 21.95 2.68 21.34
CA PHE A 123 21.35 3.30 20.15
C PHE A 123 20.43 2.36 19.36
N LYS A 124 20.79 1.09 19.28
CA LYS A 124 19.98 0.06 18.61
C LYS A 124 18.66 -0.17 19.37
N MET A 125 18.67 -0.09 20.70
CA MET A 125 17.47 -0.19 21.55
C MET A 125 16.46 0.93 21.27
N ILE A 126 16.91 2.16 20.99
CA ILE A 126 16.00 3.26 20.63
C ILE A 126 15.33 2.95 19.29
N PHE A 127 16.12 2.56 18.29
CA PHE A 127 15.63 2.26 16.94
C PHE A 127 14.69 1.05 16.89
N PHE A 128 14.95 0.04 17.72
CA PHE A 128 14.15 -1.19 17.84
C PHE A 128 13.15 -1.13 19.00
N SER A 129 12.78 0.06 19.49
CA SER A 129 11.70 0.15 20.47
C SER A 129 10.34 0.14 19.74
N PRO A 130 9.34 -0.64 20.20
CA PRO A 130 7.99 -0.64 19.64
C PRO A 130 7.38 0.76 19.44
N PRO A 131 7.41 1.69 20.42
CA PRO A 131 6.84 3.03 20.21
C PRO A 131 7.57 3.82 19.12
N PHE A 132 8.90 3.73 19.03
CA PHE A 132 9.65 4.41 17.97
C PHE A 132 9.40 3.80 16.59
N PHE A 133 9.29 2.47 16.51
CA PHE A 133 8.91 1.76 15.28
C PHE A 133 7.52 2.18 14.78
N LEU A 134 6.55 2.35 15.68
CA LEU A 134 5.22 2.81 15.31
C LEU A 134 5.23 4.28 14.88
N ALA A 135 5.94 5.14 15.61
CA ALA A 135 6.06 6.56 15.27
C ALA A 135 6.66 6.76 13.87
N ARG A 136 7.78 6.10 13.55
CA ARG A 136 8.39 6.20 12.21
C ARG A 136 7.48 5.64 11.12
N SER A 137 6.78 4.52 11.38
CA SER A 137 5.86 3.92 10.42
C SER A 137 4.70 4.86 10.12
N ALA A 138 4.15 5.51 11.15
CA ALA A 138 3.12 6.54 10.99
C ALA A 138 3.62 7.74 10.16
N VAL A 139 4.86 8.21 10.41
CA VAL A 139 5.47 9.27 9.60
C VAL A 139 5.62 8.84 8.15
N TYR A 140 6.09 7.62 7.87
CA TYR A 140 6.22 7.12 6.50
C TYR A 140 4.88 7.08 5.78
N PHE A 141 3.86 6.50 6.39
CA PHE A 141 2.54 6.45 5.77
C PHE A 141 1.90 7.83 5.61
N LEU A 142 2.13 8.75 6.54
CA LEU A 142 1.65 10.12 6.42
C LEU A 142 2.28 10.81 5.20
N VAL A 143 3.61 10.74 5.08
CA VAL A 143 4.35 11.34 3.95
C VAL A 143 3.90 10.73 2.63
N TRP A 144 3.88 9.40 2.53
CA TRP A 144 3.47 8.70 1.31
C TRP A 144 2.00 8.96 0.95
N GLY A 145 1.11 8.95 1.95
CA GLY A 145 -0.31 9.24 1.77
C GLY A 145 -0.57 10.66 1.29
N VAL A 146 0.12 11.66 1.87
CA VAL A 146 0.03 13.06 1.45
C VAL A 146 0.51 13.23 0.01
N ILE A 147 1.65 12.64 -0.35
CA ILE A 147 2.18 12.68 -1.72
C ILE A 147 1.17 12.04 -2.69
N ALA A 148 0.69 10.85 -2.39
CA ALA A 148 -0.25 10.11 -3.24
C ALA A 148 -1.55 10.90 -3.47
N VAL A 149 -2.16 11.44 -2.40
CA VAL A 149 -3.42 12.20 -2.49
C VAL A 149 -3.22 13.48 -3.30
N ASN A 150 -2.13 14.22 -3.08
CA ASN A 150 -1.89 15.47 -3.78
C ASN A 150 -1.64 15.24 -5.28
N LEU A 151 -0.77 14.29 -5.63
CA LEU A 151 -0.49 13.97 -7.04
C LEU A 151 -1.74 13.46 -7.76
N TYR A 152 -2.53 12.60 -7.11
CA TYR A 152 -3.77 12.10 -7.69
C TYR A 152 -4.81 13.20 -7.89
N ARG A 153 -4.94 14.15 -6.95
CA ARG A 153 -5.81 15.33 -7.09
C ARG A 153 -5.39 16.23 -8.25
N ILE A 154 -4.09 16.45 -8.42
CA ILE A 154 -3.56 17.25 -9.54
C ILE A 154 -3.87 16.57 -10.86
N SER A 155 -3.63 15.25 -10.97
CA SER A 155 -3.98 14.47 -12.17
C SER A 155 -5.47 14.60 -12.53
N LEU A 156 -6.37 14.46 -11.55
CA LEU A 156 -7.81 14.65 -11.75
C LEU A 156 -8.20 16.08 -12.16
N ALA A 157 -7.46 17.10 -11.70
CA ALA A 157 -7.69 18.48 -12.13
C ALA A 157 -7.26 18.68 -13.60
N GLN A 158 -6.13 18.10 -14.01
CA GLN A 158 -5.66 18.14 -15.40
C GLN A 158 -6.67 17.51 -16.37
N ASP A 159 -7.35 16.44 -15.95
CA ASP A 159 -8.41 15.80 -16.74
C ASP A 159 -9.66 16.68 -16.92
N ARG A 160 -9.98 17.53 -15.93
CA ARG A 160 -11.14 18.44 -15.99
C ARG A 160 -10.88 19.67 -16.84
N ASP A 161 -9.66 20.19 -16.78
CA ASP A 161 -9.27 21.41 -17.49
C ASP A 161 -8.90 21.14 -18.96
N GLY A 162 -9.04 19.89 -19.44
CA GLY A 162 -8.91 19.52 -20.85
C GLY A 162 -7.48 19.46 -21.37
N GLY A 163 -6.48 19.42 -20.49
CA GLY A 163 -5.07 19.54 -20.88
C GLY A 163 -4.77 20.95 -21.38
N LEU A 164 -4.55 21.89 -20.47
CA LEU A 164 -3.92 23.16 -20.82
C LEU A 164 -2.45 22.90 -21.16
N GLU A 165 -2.16 22.62 -22.43
CA GLU A 165 -0.92 23.11 -23.04
C GLU A 165 -1.22 24.49 -23.66
N PRO A 166 -0.29 25.45 -23.60
CA PRO A 166 -0.12 26.39 -24.70
C PRO A 166 0.41 25.69 -25.96
#